data_AF-A0A2V6WJ10-F1
#
_entry.id   AF-A0A2V6WJ10-F1
#
_cell.length_a   1.000
_cell.length_b   1.000
_cell.length_c   1.000
_cell.angle_alpha   90.00
_cell.angle_beta   90.00
_cell.angle_gamma   90.00
#
_symmetry.space_group_name_H-M   'P 1'
#
loop_
_entity.id
_entity.type
_entity.pdbx_description
1 polymer ?
#
loop_
_entity_poly.entity_id
_entity_poly.type
_entity_poly.pdbx_seq_one_letter_code
_entity_poly.pdbx_strand_id
1 'polypeptide(L)'
;MIMTSPVIDPLGRYRYAKDLKAKGQPYPSLVDEVLPCHDAYWKTEAAMDEGAPASALERGEKMQLPPVLYLQGTEDAAHPRPHLDRFVAAYRKAGGVVDLELFNGEGQGFIMRKVGSPASNRALDLIGEFTHKQLR
;
A
#
# COMPACT_ATOMS: atom_id res chain seq x y z
N MET A 1 1.69 -0.17 13.93
CA MET A 1 2.40 -0.31 12.64
C MET A 1 2.10 0.90 11.79
N ILE A 2 3.10 1.48 11.11
CA ILE A 2 2.92 2.64 10.22
C ILE A 2 3.19 2.16 8.80
N MET A 3 2.24 2.40 7.90
CA MET A 3 2.26 1.92 6.53
C MET A 3 2.14 3.09 5.56
N THR A 4 3.21 3.39 4.82
CA THR A 4 3.26 4.51 3.86
C THR A 4 3.27 3.97 2.44
N SER A 5 2.12 3.97 1.77
CA SER A 5 1.97 3.36 0.43
C SER A 5 2.54 1.93 0.35
N PRO A 6 2.08 1.01 1.23
CA PRO A 6 2.65 -0.34 1.38
C PRO A 6 2.31 -1.26 0.21
N VAL A 7 3.19 -2.24 -0.07
CA VAL A 7 2.90 -3.35 -0.99
C VAL A 7 2.14 -4.46 -0.26
N ILE A 8 0.86 -4.22 0.02
CA ILE A 8 -0.06 -5.13 0.75
C ILE A 8 -0.60 -6.29 -0.08
N ASP A 9 -0.53 -6.17 -1.40
CA ASP A 9 -0.96 -7.18 -2.37
C ASP A 9 0.02 -7.18 -3.56
N PRO A 10 1.18 -7.85 -3.44
CA PRO A 10 2.18 -7.89 -4.49
C PRO A 10 1.65 -8.57 -5.76
N LEU A 11 0.83 -9.61 -5.65
CA LEU A 11 0.23 -10.27 -6.82
C LEU A 11 -0.76 -9.34 -7.53
N GLY A 12 -1.65 -8.70 -6.77
CA GLY A 12 -2.58 -7.72 -7.31
C GLY A 12 -1.86 -6.57 -7.98
N ARG A 13 -0.83 -6.01 -7.33
CA ARG A 13 0.01 -4.93 -7.89
C ARG A 13 0.69 -5.35 -9.19
N TYR A 14 1.23 -6.56 -9.24
CA TYR A 14 1.90 -7.11 -10.42
C TYR A 14 0.93 -7.30 -11.59
N ARG A 15 -0.25 -7.89 -11.33
CA ARG A 15 -1.30 -8.06 -12.35
C ARG A 15 -1.85 -6.73 -12.86
N TYR A 16 -2.08 -5.78 -11.97
CA TYR A 16 -2.45 -4.42 -12.33
C TYR A 16 -1.42 -3.77 -13.28
N ALA A 17 -0.12 -3.91 -12.99
CA ALA A 17 0.93 -3.40 -13.87
C ALA A 17 0.96 -4.14 -15.23
N LYS A 18 0.75 -5.46 -15.26
CA LYS A 18 0.61 -6.23 -16.52
C LYS A 18 -0.58 -5.72 -17.35
N ASP A 19 -1.73 -5.49 -16.72
CA ASP A 19 -2.93 -5.00 -17.38
C ASP A 19 -2.73 -3.60 -17.96
N LEU A 20 -2.04 -2.70 -17.25
CA LEU A 20 -1.65 -1.40 -17.78
C LEU A 20 -0.75 -1.53 -18.99
N LYS A 21 0.27 -2.40 -18.93
CA LYS A 21 1.20 -2.64 -20.04
C LYS A 21 0.48 -3.20 -21.27
N ALA A 22 -0.46 -4.12 -21.07
CA ALA A 22 -1.23 -4.75 -22.13
C ALA A 22 -2.16 -3.78 -22.88
N LYS A 23 -2.62 -2.71 -22.20
CA LYS A 23 -3.43 -1.64 -22.83
C LYS A 23 -2.64 -0.74 -23.77
N GLY A 24 -1.32 -0.86 -23.81
CA GLY A 24 -0.44 -0.06 -24.65
C GLY A 24 -0.11 1.31 -24.06
N GLN A 25 0.77 2.04 -24.74
CA GLN A 25 1.19 3.36 -24.30
C GLN A 25 0.15 4.44 -24.61
N PRO A 26 0.10 5.54 -23.81
CA PRO A 26 0.95 5.78 -22.64
C PRO A 26 0.43 5.04 -21.38
N TYR A 27 1.34 4.47 -20.61
CA TYR A 27 1.10 3.98 -19.25
C TYR A 27 2.12 4.62 -18.28
N PRO A 28 1.86 4.63 -16.95
CA PRO A 28 2.79 5.22 -15.99
C PRO A 28 4.17 4.55 -16.02
N SER A 29 5.25 5.33 -15.98
CA SER A 29 6.65 4.81 -16.02
C SER A 29 6.94 3.74 -14.97
N LEU A 30 6.23 3.81 -13.84
CA LEU A 30 6.25 2.82 -12.78
C LEU A 30 6.00 1.39 -13.28
N VAL A 31 5.19 1.16 -14.32
CA VAL A 31 4.96 -0.19 -14.86
C VAL A 31 6.27 -0.88 -15.24
N ASP A 32 7.21 -0.12 -15.80
CA ASP A 32 8.53 -0.63 -16.19
C ASP A 32 9.48 -0.79 -14.99
N GLU A 33 9.15 -0.22 -13.83
CA GLU A 33 9.86 -0.46 -12.56
C GLU A 33 9.27 -1.66 -11.80
N VAL A 34 7.94 -1.75 -11.72
CA VAL A 34 7.22 -2.73 -10.90
C VAL A 34 7.40 -4.15 -11.40
N LEU A 35 7.23 -4.38 -12.72
CA LEU A 35 7.28 -5.74 -13.27
C LEU A 35 8.66 -6.40 -13.06
N PRO A 36 9.79 -5.78 -13.46
CA PRO A 36 11.10 -6.40 -13.25
C PRO A 36 11.46 -6.57 -11.78
N CYS A 37 11.09 -5.62 -10.91
CA CYS A 37 11.34 -5.76 -9.47
C CYS A 37 10.55 -6.92 -8.85
N HIS A 38 9.29 -7.14 -9.27
CA HIS A 38 8.48 -8.26 -8.78
C HIS A 38 9.02 -9.60 -9.28
N ASP A 39 9.39 -9.69 -10.56
CA ASP A 39 10.01 -10.88 -11.14
C ASP A 39 11.35 -11.21 -10.45
N ALA A 40 12.15 -10.18 -10.14
CA ALA A 40 13.44 -10.35 -9.48
C ALA A 40 13.32 -10.80 -8.03
N TYR A 41 12.38 -10.27 -7.25
CA TYR A 41 12.22 -10.58 -5.83
C TYR A 41 11.42 -11.87 -5.60
N TRP A 42 10.20 -11.94 -6.14
CA TRP A 42 9.25 -13.02 -5.84
C TRP A 42 9.46 -14.28 -6.69
N LYS A 43 10.06 -14.13 -7.88
CA LYS A 43 10.27 -15.18 -8.90
C LYS A 43 9.01 -15.77 -9.52
N THR A 44 7.92 -15.92 -8.77
CA THR A 44 6.67 -16.55 -9.21
C THR A 44 5.45 -15.81 -8.68
N GLU A 45 4.32 -15.88 -9.40
CA GLU A 45 3.04 -15.35 -8.93
C GLU A 45 2.52 -16.10 -7.69
N ALA A 46 2.84 -17.39 -7.55
CA ALA A 46 2.47 -18.17 -6.37
C ALA A 46 3.14 -17.63 -5.10
N ALA A 47 4.44 -17.31 -5.17
CA ALA A 47 5.16 -16.69 -4.06
C ALA A 47 4.63 -15.29 -3.73
N MET A 48 4.19 -14.52 -4.74
CA MET A 48 3.52 -13.23 -4.50
C MET A 48 2.22 -13.43 -3.72
N ASP A 49 1.38 -14.41 -4.09
CA ASP A 49 0.11 -14.66 -3.40
C ASP A 49 0.29 -15.21 -1.98
N GLU A 50 1.26 -16.09 -1.79
CA GLU A 50 1.65 -16.60 -0.48
C GLU A 50 2.09 -15.46 0.44
N GLY A 51 2.90 -14.54 -0.08
CA GLY A 51 3.43 -13.39 0.64
C GLY A 51 2.51 -12.18 0.73
N ALA A 52 1.23 -12.27 0.31
CA ALA A 52 0.31 -11.15 0.27
C ALA A 52 -0.52 -11.01 1.57
N PRO A 53 -0.29 -9.98 2.42
CA PRO A 53 -1.10 -9.75 3.63
C PRO A 53 -2.59 -9.60 3.35
N ALA A 54 -2.97 -8.97 2.23
CA ALA A 54 -4.36 -8.83 1.83
C ALA A 54 -5.02 -10.20 1.60
N SER A 55 -4.41 -11.07 0.80
CA SER A 55 -4.93 -12.42 0.55
C SER A 55 -4.96 -13.27 1.83
N ALA A 56 -3.93 -13.17 2.69
CA ALA A 56 -3.89 -13.91 3.96
C ALA A 56 -5.05 -13.51 4.91
N LEU A 57 -5.38 -12.22 4.99
CA LEU A 57 -6.54 -11.73 5.77
C LEU A 57 -7.85 -12.27 5.22
N GLU A 58 -8.00 -12.28 3.89
CA GLU A 58 -9.21 -12.75 3.21
C GLU A 58 -9.42 -14.26 3.39
N ARG A 59 -8.33 -15.03 3.45
CA ARG A 59 -8.34 -16.47 3.78
C ARG A 59 -8.61 -16.74 5.26
N GLY A 60 -8.65 -15.72 6.11
CA GLY A 60 -8.87 -15.86 7.55
C GLY A 60 -7.67 -16.46 8.30
N GLU A 61 -6.47 -16.29 7.75
CA GLU A 61 -5.25 -16.74 8.42
C GLU A 61 -5.05 -15.99 9.74
N LYS A 62 -4.56 -16.70 10.76
CA LYS A 62 -4.25 -16.09 12.06
C LYS A 62 -2.96 -15.27 11.92
N MET A 63 -3.07 -13.97 12.19
CA MET A 63 -1.93 -13.06 12.18
C MET A 63 -2.01 -12.07 13.35
N GLN A 64 -0.89 -11.41 13.63
CA GLN A 64 -0.87 -10.28 14.55
C GLN A 64 -1.55 -9.07 13.90
N LEU A 65 -2.45 -8.44 14.64
CA LEU A 65 -3.22 -7.28 14.17
C LEU A 65 -2.89 -6.04 15.00
N PRO A 66 -1.63 -5.54 15.00
CA PRO A 66 -1.32 -4.32 15.74
C PRO A 66 -2.14 -3.14 15.19
N PRO A 67 -2.42 -2.09 15.98
CA PRO A 67 -3.02 -0.87 15.43
C PRO A 67 -2.21 -0.37 14.22
N VAL A 68 -2.90 0.01 13.14
CA VAL A 68 -2.29 0.46 11.89
C VAL A 68 -2.61 1.93 11.64
N LEU A 69 -1.58 2.71 11.30
CA LEU A 69 -1.73 3.97 10.55
C LEU A 69 -1.41 3.69 9.09
N TYR A 70 -2.37 3.89 8.19
CA TYR A 70 -2.21 3.72 6.75
C TYR A 70 -2.25 5.11 6.08
N LEU A 71 -1.17 5.48 5.39
CA LEU A 71 -1.03 6.76 4.70
C LEU A 71 -0.79 6.54 3.21
N GLN A 72 -1.61 7.14 2.35
CA GLN A 72 -1.44 7.03 0.90
C GLN A 72 -2.00 8.22 0.15
N GLY A 73 -1.36 8.57 -0.97
CA GLY A 73 -1.86 9.58 -1.89
C GLY A 73 -2.99 9.06 -2.78
N THR A 74 -3.94 9.91 -3.16
CA THR A 74 -5.08 9.51 -4.01
C THR A 74 -4.68 9.28 -5.47
N GLU A 75 -3.55 9.83 -5.91
CA GLU A 75 -2.98 9.68 -7.25
C GLU A 75 -1.79 8.70 -7.26
N ASP A 76 -1.67 7.84 -6.24
CA ASP A 76 -0.67 6.79 -6.20
C ASP A 76 -0.99 5.69 -7.24
N ALA A 77 -0.47 5.88 -8.45
CA ALA A 77 -0.58 4.91 -9.54
C ALA A 77 0.13 3.57 -9.24
N ALA A 78 0.96 3.49 -8.19
CA ALA A 78 1.66 2.27 -7.80
C ALA A 78 0.87 1.34 -6.91
N HIS A 79 -0.08 1.91 -6.17
CA HIS A 79 -0.89 1.20 -5.18
C HIS A 79 -2.35 1.55 -5.46
N PRO A 80 -3.01 0.86 -6.42
CA PRO A 80 -4.35 1.22 -6.85
C PRO A 80 -5.34 1.12 -5.68
N ARG A 81 -6.22 2.11 -5.59
CA ARG A 81 -7.18 2.28 -4.49
C ARG A 81 -8.01 1.02 -4.16
N PRO A 82 -8.47 0.21 -5.12
CA PRO A 82 -9.19 -1.03 -4.81
C PRO A 82 -8.42 -2.02 -3.94
N HIS A 83 -7.08 -2.10 -4.05
CA HIS A 83 -6.28 -3.02 -3.22
C HIS A 83 -6.20 -2.52 -1.78
N LEU A 84 -6.07 -1.20 -1.60
CA LEU A 84 -6.15 -0.56 -0.28
C LEU A 84 -7.50 -0.82 0.37
N ASP A 85 -8.61 -0.52 -0.32
CA ASP A 85 -9.95 -0.66 0.25
C ASP A 85 -10.25 -2.11 0.64
N ARG A 86 -9.82 -3.07 -0.19
CA ARG A 86 -9.91 -4.51 0.08
C ARG A 86 -9.14 -4.90 1.34
N PHE A 87 -7.89 -4.48 1.47
CA PHE A 87 -7.07 -4.75 2.66
C PHE A 87 -7.65 -4.13 3.92
N VAL A 88 -8.07 -2.86 3.88
CA VAL A 88 -8.62 -2.16 5.05
C VAL A 88 -9.91 -2.84 5.53
N ALA A 89 -10.77 -3.25 4.60
CA ALA A 89 -11.98 -4.00 4.93
C ALA A 89 -11.65 -5.36 5.59
N ALA A 90 -10.71 -6.11 5.01
CA ALA A 90 -10.30 -7.42 5.52
C ALA A 90 -9.62 -7.31 6.91
N TYR A 91 -8.76 -6.31 7.11
CA TYR A 91 -8.08 -6.05 8.38
C TYR A 91 -9.08 -5.75 9.50
N ARG A 92 -10.05 -4.87 9.23
CA ARG A 92 -11.11 -4.52 10.18
C ARG A 92 -12.03 -5.71 10.46
N LYS A 93 -12.37 -6.50 9.43
CA LYS A 93 -13.17 -7.73 9.59
C LYS A 93 -12.47 -8.76 10.48
N ALA A 94 -11.14 -8.83 10.42
CA ALA A 94 -10.33 -9.70 11.29
C ALA A 94 -10.22 -9.16 12.74
N GLY A 95 -10.81 -8.02 13.06
CA GLY A 95 -10.79 -7.38 14.38
C GLY A 95 -9.65 -6.38 14.59
N GLY A 96 -8.89 -6.07 13.54
CA GLY A 96 -7.81 -5.08 13.60
C GLY A 96 -8.30 -3.64 13.50
N VAL A 97 -7.49 -2.71 14.00
CA VAL A 97 -7.78 -1.26 13.95
C VAL A 97 -6.91 -0.60 12.89
N VAL A 98 -7.54 0.17 11.99
CA VAL A 98 -6.85 0.93 10.94
C VAL A 98 -7.31 2.38 10.96
N ASP A 99 -6.38 3.28 11.28
CA ASP A 99 -6.45 4.72 11.05
C ASP A 99 -5.96 4.96 9.61
N LEU A 100 -6.85 5.32 8.68
CA LEU A 100 -6.54 5.53 7.26
C LEU A 100 -6.61 7.02 6.93
N GLU A 101 -5.52 7.57 6.40
CA GLU A 101 -5.47 8.93 5.86
C GLU A 101 -5.11 8.91 4.37
N LEU A 102 -5.89 9.63 3.58
CA LEU A 102 -5.69 9.80 2.15
C LEU A 102 -5.31 11.23 1.80
N PHE A 103 -4.21 11.39 1.07
CA PHE A 103 -3.69 12.70 0.69
C PHE A 103 -4.11 13.03 -0.74
N ASN A 104 -5.05 13.97 -0.88
CA ASN A 104 -5.62 14.32 -2.17
C ASN A 104 -4.57 14.91 -3.12
N GLY A 105 -4.52 14.42 -4.36
CA GLY A 105 -3.58 14.86 -5.39
C GLY A 105 -2.13 14.38 -5.19
N GLU A 106 -1.87 13.58 -4.15
CA GLU A 106 -0.52 13.06 -3.90
C GLU A 106 -0.29 11.70 -4.56
N GLY A 107 0.94 11.51 -5.05
CA GLY A 107 1.38 10.27 -5.67
C GLY A 107 2.22 9.39 -4.74
N GLN A 108 2.75 8.30 -5.28
CA GLN A 108 3.62 7.38 -4.55
C GLN A 108 4.82 8.11 -3.91
N GLY A 109 5.04 7.84 -2.61
CA GLY A 109 6.23 8.31 -1.90
C GLY A 109 6.28 9.82 -1.66
N PHE A 110 5.15 10.53 -1.75
CA PHE A 110 5.08 11.99 -1.57
C PHE A 110 5.73 12.49 -0.28
N ILE A 111 5.62 11.72 0.82
CA ILE A 111 6.25 12.05 2.13
C ILE A 111 7.76 12.25 1.99
N MET A 112 8.43 11.44 1.16
CA MET A 112 9.88 11.53 0.97
C MET A 112 10.26 12.38 -0.26
N ARG A 113 9.42 12.39 -1.30
CA ARG A 113 9.72 13.08 -2.57
C ARG A 113 9.36 14.55 -2.56
N LYS A 114 8.45 14.99 -1.68
CA LYS A 114 7.99 16.39 -1.55
C LYS A 114 8.23 16.92 -0.14
N VAL A 115 9.47 16.79 0.35
CA VAL A 115 9.88 17.23 1.68
C VAL A 115 9.47 18.70 1.90
N GLY A 116 8.86 18.98 3.05
CA GLY A 116 8.43 20.32 3.43
C GLY A 116 7.10 20.77 2.83
N SER A 117 6.50 19.99 1.93
CA SER A 117 5.15 20.28 1.43
C SER A 117 4.10 20.15 2.55
N PRO A 118 2.94 20.83 2.45
CA PRO A 118 1.87 20.69 3.43
C PRO A 118 1.43 19.24 3.66
N ALA A 119 1.29 18.44 2.60
CA ALA A 119 0.93 17.02 2.69
C ALA A 119 2.02 16.20 3.40
N SER A 120 3.30 16.40 3.05
CA SER A 120 4.42 15.72 3.70
C SER A 120 4.49 16.05 5.19
N ASN A 121 4.36 17.32 5.56
CA ASN A 121 4.42 17.74 6.97
C ASN A 121 3.24 17.15 7.75
N ARG A 122 2.02 17.20 7.19
CA ARG A 122 0.85 16.59 7.83
C ARG A 122 1.01 15.08 8.03
N ALA A 123 1.59 14.37 7.07
CA ALA A 123 1.87 12.94 7.21
C ALA A 123 2.85 12.65 8.36
N LEU A 124 3.88 13.48 8.53
CA LEU A 124 4.83 13.37 9.64
C LEU A 124 4.16 13.66 10.99
N ASP A 125 3.27 14.66 11.06
CA ASP A 125 2.51 14.96 12.28
C ASP A 125 1.64 13.77 12.68
N LEU A 126 0.89 13.18 11.74
CA LEU A 126 0.07 11.99 11.97
C LEU A 126 0.91 10.79 12.45
N ILE A 127 2.11 10.60 11.91
CA ILE A 127 3.05 9.57 12.36
C ILE A 127 3.46 9.80 13.82
N GLY A 128 3.77 11.04 14.19
CA GLY A 128 4.10 11.43 15.57
C GLY A 128 2.92 11.19 16.53
N GLU A 129 1.74 11.70 16.18
CA GLU A 129 0.50 11.52 16.93
C GLU A 129 0.20 10.03 17.18
N PHE A 130 0.25 9.23 16.11
CA PHE A 130 0.00 7.80 16.19
C PHE A 130 1.03 7.09 17.08
N THR A 131 2.31 7.42 16.93
CA THR A 131 3.39 6.83 17.75
C THR A 131 3.16 7.13 19.23
N HIS A 132 2.87 8.38 19.59
CA HIS A 132 2.55 8.75 20.96
C HIS A 132 1.33 8.01 21.53
N LYS A 133 0.31 7.73 20.70
CA LYS A 133 -0.86 6.95 21.10
C LYS A 133 -0.52 5.49 21.39
N GLN A 134 0.47 4.89 20.71
CA GLN A 134 0.85 3.48 20.91
C GLN A 134 1.80 3.23 22.10
N LEU A 135 2.44 4.28 22.61
CA LEU A 135 3.39 4.19 23.74
C LEU A 135 2.73 4.44 25.11
N ARG A 136 1.43 4.74 25.13
CA ARG A 136 0.67 5.01 26.35
C ARG A 136 0.05 3.75 26.92
#